data_AF-A0A497GNJ7-F1
#
_entry.id   AF-A0A497GNJ7-F1
#
_cell.length_a   1.000
_cell.length_b   1.000
_cell.length_c   1.000
_cell.angle_alpha   90.00
_cell.angle_beta   90.00
_cell.angle_gamma   90.00
#
_symmetry.space_group_name_H-M   'P 1'
#
loop_
_entity.id
_entity.type
_entity.pdbx_description
1 polymer ?
#
loop_
_entity_poly.entity_id
_entity_poly.type
_entity_poly.pdbx_seq_one_letter_code
_entity_poly.pdbx_strand_id
1 'polypeptide(L)'
;MHEVYITQSHIRNALRIALRTGKYFKLHPTERAILLLASRIVVRVKSQTLREILLKIFEKISDKLTLKIKAYLIGLEIAHRRVEQALALGYRRALEWLRDLNYILYLGLSYLNTPPLYQAL
;
A
#
# COMPACT_ATOMS: atom_id res chain seq x y z
N MET A 1 -11.72 7.12 -10.78
CA MET A 1 -10.57 6.25 -10.47
C MET A 1 -9.74 6.91 -9.38
N HIS A 2 -9.96 6.53 -8.12
CA HIS A 2 -9.12 6.97 -7.01
C HIS A 2 -7.85 6.11 -7.01
N GLU A 3 -6.79 6.58 -7.67
CA GLU A 3 -5.51 5.88 -7.64
C GLU A 3 -4.98 5.81 -6.21
N VAL A 4 -4.53 4.63 -5.80
CA VAL A 4 -4.02 4.36 -4.46
C VAL A 4 -2.49 4.35 -4.52
N TYR A 5 -1.85 5.25 -3.76
CA TYR A 5 -0.43 5.59 -3.94
C TYR A 5 0.43 5.23 -2.74
N ILE A 6 1.69 4.87 -3.01
CA ILE A 6 2.73 4.85 -2.00
C ILE A 6 3.09 6.31 -1.66
N THR A 7 2.94 6.68 -0.40
CA THR A 7 3.28 8.01 0.12
C THR A 7 4.63 7.99 0.81
N GLN A 8 5.19 9.18 1.06
CA GLN A 8 6.45 9.33 1.77
C GLN A 8 6.45 8.69 3.15
N SER A 9 5.31 8.71 3.86
CA SER A 9 5.19 8.10 5.19
C SER A 9 5.37 6.58 5.13
N HIS A 10 4.82 5.92 4.10
CA HIS A 10 5.04 4.49 3.87
C HIS A 10 6.53 4.17 3.65
N ILE A 11 7.20 4.98 2.82
CA ILE A 11 8.63 4.79 2.50
C ILE A 11 9.50 5.05 3.73
N ARG A 12 9.25 6.12 4.50
CA ARG A 12 9.97 6.40 5.74
C ARG A 12 9.78 5.30 6.78
N ASN A 13 8.57 4.76 6.90
CA ASN A 13 8.32 3.65 7.81
C ASN A 13 9.08 2.39 7.37
N ALA A 14 9.12 2.08 6.07
CA ALA A 14 9.91 0.98 5.53
C ALA A 14 11.40 1.17 5.80
N LEU A 15 11.94 2.37 5.57
CA LEU A 15 13.34 2.71 5.87
C LEU A 15 13.65 2.51 7.36
N ARG A 16 12.78 3.01 8.25
CA ARG A 16 12.94 2.83 9.71
C ARG A 16 12.96 1.36 10.10
N ILE A 17 12.06 0.54 9.55
CA ILE A 17 12.03 -0.90 9.80
C ILE A 17 13.32 -1.55 9.30
N ALA A 18 13.75 -1.23 8.08
CA ALA A 18 14.95 -1.79 7.46
C ALA A 18 16.23 -1.49 8.26
N LEU A 19 16.35 -0.28 8.79
CA LEU A 19 17.47 0.12 9.64
C LEU A 19 17.44 -0.64 10.98
N ARG A 20 16.27 -0.72 11.64
CA ARG A 20 16.12 -1.40 12.93
C ARG A 20 16.40 -2.90 12.85
N THR A 21 16.07 -3.54 11.74
CA THR A 21 16.28 -4.99 11.55
C THR A 21 17.61 -5.33 10.88
N GLY A 22 18.44 -4.33 10.57
CA GLY A 22 19.69 -4.51 9.81
C GLY A 22 19.50 -4.93 8.35
N LYS A 23 18.25 -5.07 7.87
CA LYS A 23 17.92 -5.45 6.49
C LYS A 23 18.37 -4.39 5.48
N TYR A 24 18.42 -3.12 5.88
CA TYR A 24 18.92 -2.03 5.03
C TYR A 24 20.32 -2.34 4.48
N PHE A 25 21.21 -2.88 5.29
CA PHE A 25 22.59 -3.19 4.89
C PHE A 25 22.69 -4.42 3.99
N LYS A 26 21.66 -5.27 3.96
CA LYS A 26 21.56 -6.45 3.08
C LYS A 26 20.98 -6.13 1.70
N LEU A 27 20.41 -4.93 1.51
CA LEU A 27 19.91 -4.48 0.22
C LEU A 27 21.07 -4.18 -0.75
N HIS A 28 20.82 -4.35 -2.05
CA HIS A 28 21.77 -3.94 -3.08
C HIS A 28 22.05 -2.43 -2.96
N PRO A 29 23.27 -1.93 -3.27
CA PRO A 29 23.58 -0.50 -3.17
C PRO A 29 22.57 0.42 -3.86
N THR A 30 22.11 0.04 -5.06
CA THR A 30 21.07 0.76 -5.81
C THR A 30 19.73 0.81 -5.07
N GLU A 31 19.33 -0.28 -4.43
CA GLU A 31 18.06 -0.35 -3.67
C GLU A 31 18.12 0.55 -2.43
N ARG A 32 19.28 0.59 -1.75
CA ARG A 32 19.50 1.51 -0.63
C ARG A 32 19.37 2.96 -1.08
N ALA A 33 20.01 3.31 -2.19
CA ALA A 33 19.94 4.66 -2.75
C ALA A 33 18.50 5.04 -3.12
N ILE A 34 17.77 4.15 -3.79
CA ILE A 34 16.36 4.37 -4.16
C ILE A 34 15.51 4.57 -2.91
N LEU A 35 15.61 3.69 -1.91
CA LEU A 35 14.82 3.78 -0.68
C LEU A 35 15.12 5.08 0.08
N LEU A 36 16.40 5.45 0.21
CA LEU A 36 16.82 6.65 0.91
C LEU A 36 16.33 7.91 0.20
N LEU A 37 16.58 8.04 -1.11
CA LEU A 37 16.17 9.20 -1.90
C LEU A 37 14.64 9.32 -1.94
N ALA A 38 13.93 8.22 -2.18
CA ALA A 38 12.47 8.22 -2.19
C ALA A 38 11.89 8.65 -0.84
N SER A 39 12.49 8.23 0.28
CA SER A 39 12.04 8.64 1.63
C SER A 39 12.18 10.14 1.91
N ARG A 40 13.09 10.82 1.20
CA ARG A 40 13.41 12.24 1.38
C ARG A 40 12.67 13.14 0.39
N ILE A 41 12.58 12.73 -0.87
CA ILE A 41 12.16 13.59 -1.98
C ILE A 41 10.72 13.29 -2.41
N VAL A 42 10.32 12.02 -2.39
CA VAL A 42 9.06 11.60 -3.03
C VAL A 42 7.90 11.67 -2.04
N VAL A 43 7.09 12.73 -2.17
CA VAL A 43 5.86 12.91 -1.38
C VAL A 43 4.81 11.84 -1.72
N ARG A 44 4.62 11.58 -3.02
CA ARG A 44 3.68 10.59 -3.58
C ARG A 44 4.28 9.95 -4.82
N VAL A 45 4.30 8.62 -4.86
CA VAL A 45 4.86 7.85 -5.97
C VAL A 45 3.85 7.78 -7.11
N LYS A 46 3.98 8.66 -8.11
CA LYS A 46 3.12 8.66 -9.32
C LYS A 46 3.57 7.65 -10.38
N SER A 47 4.87 7.35 -10.44
CA SER A 47 5.44 6.42 -11.43
C SER A 47 5.14 4.97 -11.05
N GLN A 48 4.53 4.22 -12.00
CA GLN A 48 4.29 2.79 -11.86
C GLN A 48 5.59 2.00 -11.66
N THR A 49 6.62 2.31 -12.44
CA THR A 49 7.95 1.68 -12.32
C THR A 49 8.55 1.88 -10.93
N LEU A 50 8.51 3.12 -10.40
CA LEU A 50 9.02 3.40 -9.06
C LEU A 50 8.21 2.67 -7.98
N ARG A 51 6.90 2.59 -8.14
CA ARG A 51 6.01 1.84 -7.25
C ARG A 51 6.41 0.35 -7.20
N GLU A 52 6.60 -0.27 -8.35
CA GLU A 52 7.00 -1.69 -8.43
C GLU A 52 8.37 -1.94 -7.81
N ILE A 53 9.35 -1.07 -8.07
CA ILE A 53 10.68 -1.17 -7.46
C ILE A 53 10.58 -1.04 -5.93
N LEU A 54 9.84 -0.06 -5.43
CA LEU A 54 9.66 0.13 -3.98
C LEU A 54 8.98 -1.08 -3.32
N LEU A 55 7.97 -1.68 -3.98
CA LEU A 55 7.32 -2.89 -3.47
C LEU A 55 8.30 -4.07 -3.37
N LYS A 56 9.15 -4.27 -4.38
CA LYS A 56 10.22 -5.30 -4.33
C LYS A 56 11.23 -5.04 -3.21
N ILE A 57 11.58 -3.78 -2.97
CA ILE A 57 12.45 -3.41 -1.84
C ILE A 57 11.75 -3.70 -0.50
N PHE A 58 10.46 -3.38 -0.38
CA PHE A 58 9.68 -3.65 0.83
C PHE A 58 9.60 -5.15 1.14
N GLU A 59 9.47 -6.00 0.11
CA GLU A 59 9.51 -7.46 0.24
C GLU A 59 10.82 -7.93 0.88
N LYS A 60 11.95 -7.43 0.39
CA LYS A 60 13.27 -7.76 0.95
C LYS A 60 13.45 -7.29 2.41
N ILE A 61 12.76 -6.24 2.81
CA ILE A 61 12.79 -5.71 4.19
C ILE A 61 11.93 -6.55 5.12
N SER A 62 10.67 -6.80 4.75
CA SER A 62 9.72 -7.57 5.56
C SER A 62 8.51 -8.00 4.74
N ASP A 63 8.27 -9.31 4.69
CA ASP A 63 7.06 -9.88 4.07
C ASP A 63 5.78 -9.36 4.76
N LYS A 64 5.81 -9.23 6.09
CA LYS A 64 4.69 -8.68 6.87
C LYS A 64 4.41 -7.22 6.53
N LEU A 65 5.44 -6.40 6.31
CA LEU A 65 5.28 -5.01 5.90
C LEU A 65 4.66 -4.94 4.49
N THR A 66 5.17 -5.76 3.58
CA THR A 66 4.68 -5.84 2.21
C THR A 66 3.23 -6.28 2.17
N LEU A 67 2.88 -7.32 2.92
CA LEU A 67 1.51 -7.82 3.02
C LEU A 67 0.56 -6.72 3.49
N LYS A 68 0.94 -5.97 4.54
CA LYS A 68 0.14 -4.85 5.04
C LYS A 68 -0.02 -3.74 4.02
N ILE A 69 1.05 -3.39 3.30
CA ILE A 69 0.99 -2.36 2.26
C ILE A 69 0.10 -2.83 1.11
N LYS A 70 0.29 -4.05 0.60
CA LYS A 70 -0.54 -4.64 -0.45
C LYS A 70 -2.01 -4.67 -0.04
N ALA A 71 -2.31 -5.18 1.16
CA ALA A 71 -3.66 -5.19 1.72
C ALA A 71 -4.24 -3.78 1.80
N TYR A 72 -3.51 -2.81 2.34
CA TYR A 72 -4.01 -1.43 2.41
C TYR A 72 -4.33 -0.85 1.02
N LEU A 73 -3.43 -1.04 0.05
CA LEU A 73 -3.62 -0.47 -1.28
C LEU A 73 -4.85 -1.07 -1.98
N ILE A 74 -4.97 -2.41 -1.96
CA ILE A 74 -6.10 -3.14 -2.55
C ILE A 74 -7.40 -2.79 -1.83
N GLY A 75 -7.38 -2.83 -0.50
CA GLY A 75 -8.56 -2.58 0.32
C GLY A 75 -9.09 -1.16 0.18
N LEU A 76 -8.21 -0.17 0.00
CA LEU A 76 -8.61 1.23 -0.21
C LEU A 76 -9.30 1.38 -1.57
N GLU A 77 -8.80 0.70 -2.60
CA GLU A 77 -9.42 0.69 -3.92
C GLU A 77 -10.83 0.07 -3.89
N ILE A 78 -11.00 -1.06 -3.19
CA ILE A 78 -12.30 -1.71 -2.99
C ILE A 78 -13.23 -0.80 -2.18
N ALA A 79 -12.73 -0.18 -1.10
CA ALA A 79 -13.50 0.75 -0.28
C ALA A 79 -14.01 1.93 -1.11
N HIS A 80 -13.18 2.52 -1.97
CA HIS A 80 -13.60 3.59 -2.87
C HIS A 80 -14.75 3.16 -3.79
N ARG A 81 -14.65 2.00 -4.45
CA ARG A 81 -15.71 1.48 -5.31
C ARG A 81 -17.02 1.27 -4.55
N ARG A 82 -16.97 0.71 -3.34
CA ARG A 82 -18.14 0.51 -2.48
C ARG A 82 -18.77 1.81 -2.01
N VAL A 83 -17.95 2.81 -1.70
CA VAL A 83 -18.42 4.15 -1.32
C VAL A 83 -19.08 4.85 -2.50
N GLU A 84 -18.50 4.78 -3.70
CA GLU A 84 -19.11 5.31 -4.93
C GLU A 84 -20.49 4.69 -5.18
N GLN A 85 -20.62 3.36 -5.05
CA GLN A 85 -21.90 2.66 -5.16
C GLN A 85 -22.91 3.09 -4.08
N ALA A 86 -22.49 3.15 -2.82
CA ALA A 86 -23.36 3.54 -1.71
C ALA A 86 -23.84 5.00 -1.82
N LEU A 87 -22.98 5.90 -2.29
CA LEU A 87 -23.33 7.29 -2.57
C LEU A 87 -24.35 7.40 -3.70
N ALA A 88 -24.21 6.59 -4.76
CA ALA A 88 -25.20 6.52 -5.84
C ALA A 88 -26.58 6.05 -5.33
N LEU A 89 -26.62 5.24 -4.27
CA LEU A 89 -27.84 4.80 -3.58
C LEU A 89 -28.32 5.79 -2.50
N GLY A 90 -27.68 6.96 -2.37
CA GLY A 90 -28.08 8.03 -1.44
C GLY A 90 -27.49 7.91 -0.03
N TYR A 91 -26.64 6.92 0.26
CA TYR A 91 -26.06 6.73 1.59
C TYR A 91 -24.79 7.55 1.79
N ARG A 92 -24.96 8.81 2.23
CA ARG A 92 -23.86 9.78 2.40
C ARG A 92 -22.82 9.39 3.46
N ARG A 93 -23.22 8.64 4.49
CA ARG A 93 -22.32 8.21 5.57
C ARG A 93 -21.28 7.17 5.10
N ALA A 94 -21.41 6.62 3.90
CA ALA A 94 -20.40 5.74 3.31
C ALA A 94 -19.00 6.37 3.27
N LEU A 95 -18.90 7.70 3.18
CA LEU A 95 -17.61 8.42 3.23
C LEU A 95 -16.81 8.14 4.52
N GLU A 96 -17.47 7.81 5.63
CA GLU A 96 -16.82 7.43 6.89
C GLU A 96 -15.96 6.16 6.73
N TRP A 97 -16.33 5.25 5.82
CA TRP A 97 -15.61 3.99 5.59
C TRP A 97 -14.20 4.18 5.04
N LEU A 98 -13.95 5.28 4.31
CA LEU A 98 -12.61 5.62 3.80
C LEU A 98 -11.66 6.09 4.91
N ARG A 99 -12.19 6.43 6.09
CA ARG A 99 -11.40 6.81 7.28
C ARG A 99 -11.13 5.61 8.19
N ASP A 100 -11.85 4.52 8.01
CA ASP A 100 -11.67 3.30 8.81
C ASP A 100 -10.54 2.44 8.22
N LEU A 101 -9.35 2.58 8.83
CA LEU A 101 -8.17 1.80 8.46
C LEU A 101 -8.35 0.29 8.68
N ASN A 102 -9.12 -0.13 9.69
CA ASN A 102 -9.35 -1.55 9.94
C ASN A 102 -10.25 -2.13 8.85
N TYR A 103 -11.29 -1.39 8.46
CA TYR A 103 -12.14 -1.76 7.33
C TYR A 103 -11.34 -1.89 6.03
N ILE A 104 -10.51 -0.90 5.72
CA ILE A 104 -9.64 -0.93 4.53
C ILE A 104 -8.71 -2.14 4.56
N LEU A 105 -8.02 -2.38 5.67
CA LEU A 105 -7.11 -3.52 5.79
C LEU A 105 -7.86 -4.85 5.70
N TYR A 106 -9.04 -4.95 6.31
CA TYR A 106 -9.91 -6.13 6.22
C TYR A 106 -10.24 -6.44 4.76
N LEU A 107 -10.72 -5.46 3.98
CA LEU A 107 -11.05 -5.66 2.56
C LEU A 107 -9.85 -6.16 1.76
N GLY A 108 -8.69 -5.56 1.99
CA GLY A 108 -7.46 -5.96 1.32
C GLY A 108 -7.00 -7.36 1.66
N LEU A 109 -7.03 -7.72 2.94
CA LEU A 109 -6.66 -9.06 3.40
C LEU A 109 -7.65 -10.12 2.90
N SER A 110 -8.95 -9.82 2.95
CA SER A 110 -9.99 -10.68 2.39
C SER A 110 -9.76 -10.92 0.90
N TYR A 111 -9.47 -9.88 0.11
CA TYR A 111 -9.16 -10.02 -1.30
C TYR A 111 -7.90 -10.87 -1.54
N LEU A 112 -6.81 -10.61 -0.80
CA LEU A 112 -5.57 -11.38 -0.93
C LEU A 112 -5.75 -12.87 -0.57
N ASN A 113 -6.66 -13.18 0.35
CA ASN A 113 -7.00 -14.55 0.73
C ASN A 113 -8.07 -15.19 -0.18
N THR A 114 -8.69 -14.41 -1.07
CA THR A 114 -9.70 -14.92 -1.99
C THR A 114 -9.00 -15.67 -3.14
N PRO A 115 -9.41 -16.91 -3.47
CA PRO A 115 -8.82 -17.64 -4.57
C PRO A 115 -8.91 -16.86 -5.89
N PRO A 116 -7.93 -16.98 -6.81
CA PRO A 116 -7.88 -16.16 -8.03
C PRO A 116 -9.17 -16.19 -8.87
N LEU A 117 -9.90 -17.30 -8.86
CA LEU A 117 -11.18 -17.47 -9.56
C LEU A 117 -12.25 -16.44 -9.14
N TYR A 118 -12.21 -15.97 -7.89
CA TYR A 118 -13.23 -15.09 -7.30
C TYR A 118 -12.76 -13.63 -7.15
N GLN A 119 -11.56 -13.29 -7.61
CA GLN A 119 -10.99 -11.94 -7.46
C GLN A 119 -11.59 -10.91 -8.44
N ALA A 120 -12.35 -11.35 -9.45
CA ALA A 120 -12.90 -10.50 -10.51
C ALA A 120 -14.38 -10.07 -10.34
N LEU A 121 -14.99 -10.39 -9.19
CA LEU A 121 -16.37 -10.01 -8.83
C LEU A 121 -16.39 -8.78 -7.92
#